data_AF-A0A0F9I4T5-F1
#
_entry.id   AF-A0A0F9I4T5-F1
#
_cell.length_a   1.000
_cell.length_b   1.000
_cell.length_c   1.000
_cell.angle_alpha   90.00
_cell.angle_beta   90.00
_cell.angle_gamma   90.00
#
_symmetry.space_group_name_H-M   'P 1'
#
loop_
_entity.id
_entity.type
_entity.pdbx_description
1 polymer ?
#
loop_
_entity_poly.entity_id
_entity_poly.type
_entity_poly.pdbx_seq_one_letter_code
_entity_poly.pdbx_strand_id
1 'polypeptide(L)' 'MTILPFSSQEDSIPEPPPDYGRLLTAQEVVTDCFDGSVSVAWVKKHLQAGRVRLGHSTVRWYEKPVREWIVERMTQEAM' A
#
# COMPACT_ATOMS: atom_id res chain seq x y z
N MET A 1 -49.32 14.29 23.27
CA MET A 1 -48.32 14.81 22.33
C MET A 1 -46.98 14.21 22.75
N THR A 2 -46.64 13.04 22.22
CA THR A 2 -45.47 12.27 22.68
C THR A 2 -44.28 12.64 21.82
N ILE A 3 -43.28 13.26 22.43
CA ILE A 3 -42.02 13.65 21.79
C ILE A 3 -41.13 12.41 21.81
N LEU A 4 -40.76 11.89 20.64
CA LEU A 4 -39.80 10.80 20.54
C LEU A 4 -38.40 11.36 20.84
N PRO A 5 -37.56 10.67 21.66
CA PRO A 5 -36.18 11.08 21.86
C PRO A 5 -35.42 10.96 20.54
N PHE A 6 -34.65 12.00 20.20
CA PHE A 6 -33.71 12.01 19.09
C PHE A 6 -32.66 10.91 19.33
N SER A 7 -32.82 9.76 18.66
CA SER A 7 -31.76 8.75 18.60
C SER A 7 -30.54 9.40 17.97
N SER A 8 -29.48 9.55 18.77
CA SER A 8 -28.17 9.94 18.28
C SER A 8 -27.69 8.82 17.36
N GLN A 9 -27.90 8.96 16.05
CA GLN A 9 -27.09 8.24 15.09
C GLN A 9 -25.67 8.78 15.28
N GLU A 10 -24.82 7.96 15.89
CA GLU A 10 -23.37 8.11 15.77
C GLU A 10 -23.07 8.00 14.28
N ASP A 11 -22.92 9.17 13.65
CA ASP A 11 -22.45 9.35 12.29
C ASP A 11 -21.04 8.74 12.26
N SER A 12 -20.93 7.49 11.80
CA SER A 12 -19.66 6.81 11.63
C SER A 12 -18.79 7.67 10.73
N ILE A 13 -17.86 8.41 11.34
CA ILE A 13 -16.91 9.26 10.62
C ILE A 13 -16.24 8.36 9.58
N PRO A 14 -16.37 8.66 8.27
CA PRO A 14 -15.74 7.83 7.26
C PRO A 14 -14.24 7.81 7.54
N GLU A 15 -13.67 6.61 7.61
CA GLU A 15 -12.25 6.45 7.81
C GLU A 15 -11.49 7.28 6.76
N PRO A 16 -10.43 8.00 7.15
CA PRO A 16 -9.66 8.78 6.19
C PRO A 16 -9.18 7.85 5.08
N PRO A 17 -9.09 8.34 3.83
CA PRO A 17 -8.66 7.52 2.72
C PRO A 17 -7.31 6.89 3.06
N PRO A 18 -7.13 5.59 2.77
CA PRO A 18 -5.88 4.91 3.05
C PRO A 18 -4.72 5.67 2.42
N ASP A 19 -3.80 6.13 3.26
CA ASP A 19 -2.60 6.79 2.81
C ASP A 19 -1.68 5.73 2.22
N TYR A 20 -1.58 5.69 0.89
CA TYR A 20 -0.73 4.74 0.17
C TYR A 20 0.71 5.23 -0.02
N GLY A 21 1.02 6.45 0.44
CA GLY A 21 2.31 7.09 0.26
C GLY A 21 2.59 7.45 -1.20
N ARG A 22 3.87 7.47 -1.57
CA ARG A 22 4.34 7.88 -2.90
C ARG A 22 4.20 6.76 -3.94
N LEU A 23 4.09 7.17 -5.20
CA LEU A 23 4.07 6.30 -6.38
C LEU A 23 5.50 6.10 -6.92
N LEU A 24 6.09 4.96 -6.61
CA LEU A 24 7.46 4.60 -6.97
C LEU A 24 7.52 3.92 -8.34
N THR A 25 8.56 4.25 -9.11
CA THR A 25 8.98 3.41 -10.24
C THR A 25 9.60 2.11 -9.76
N ALA A 26 9.71 1.12 -10.65
CA ALA A 26 10.42 -0.11 -10.34
C ALA A 26 11.90 0.13 -9.95
N GLN A 27 12.53 1.18 -10.47
CA GLN A 27 13.90 1.56 -10.10
C GLN A 27 13.95 2.19 -8.71
N GLU A 28 13.01 3.07 -8.39
CA GLU A 28 12.91 3.64 -7.04
C GLU A 28 12.59 2.58 -5.99
N VAL A 29 11.75 1.60 -6.29
CA VAL A 29 11.52 0.47 -5.38
C VAL A 29 12.82 -0.27 -5.08
N VAL A 30 13.63 -0.54 -6.11
CA VAL A 30 14.94 -1.20 -5.92
C VAL A 30 15.84 -0.37 -5.01
N THR A 31 15.97 0.93 -5.26
CA THR A 31 16.89 1.78 -4.50
C THR A 31 16.37 2.12 -3.11
N ASP A 32 15.11 2.52 -2.96
CA ASP A 32 14.55 3.06 -1.71
C ASP A 32 14.09 1.96 -0.75
N CYS A 33 13.53 0.85 -1.27
CA CYS A 33 12.99 -0.21 -0.43
C CYS A 33 13.91 -1.42 -0.28
N PHE A 34 14.74 -1.72 -1.29
CA PHE A 34 15.62 -2.88 -1.28
C PHE A 34 17.12 -2.52 -1.23
N ASP A 35 17.48 -1.23 -1.13
CA ASP A 35 18.87 -0.75 -1.11
C ASP A 35 19.73 -1.31 -2.27
N GLY A 36 19.12 -1.52 -3.44
CA GLY A 36 19.80 -2.12 -4.60
C GLY A 36 19.99 -3.65 -4.55
N SER A 37 19.49 -4.33 -3.53
CA SER A 37 19.67 -5.78 -3.34
C SER A 37 18.95 -6.63 -4.39
N VAL A 38 17.93 -6.09 -5.05
CA VAL A 38 17.13 -6.81 -6.07
C VAL A 38 17.15 -6.09 -7.41
N SER A 39 16.96 -6.85 -8.50
CA SER A 39 16.88 -6.27 -9.84
C SER A 39 15.48 -5.72 -10.17
N VAL A 40 15.40 -4.73 -11.05
CA VAL A 40 14.12 -4.20 -11.58
C VAL A 40 13.23 -5.29 -12.19
N ALA A 41 13.84 -6.25 -12.89
CA ALA A 41 13.12 -7.39 -13.45
C ALA A 41 12.52 -8.29 -12.35
N TRP A 42 13.26 -8.46 -11.25
CA TRP A 42 12.78 -9.20 -10.09
C TRP A 42 11.58 -8.50 -9.46
N VAL A 43 11.65 -7.19 -9.24
CA VAL A 43 10.53 -6.38 -8.72
C VAL A 43 9.27 -6.55 -9.59
N LYS A 44 9.40 -6.41 -10.91
CA LYS A 44 8.27 -6.56 -11.84
C LYS A 44 7.62 -7.95 -11.80
N LYS A 45 8.40 -9.00 -11.49
CA LYS A 45 7.96 -10.40 -11.51
C LYS A 45 7.42 -10.87 -10.16
N HIS A 46 8.07 -10.44 -9.07
CA HIS A 46 7.82 -10.97 -7.72
C HIS A 46 7.06 -9.99 -6.82
N LEU A 47 7.22 -8.67 -7.00
CA LEU A 47 6.55 -7.68 -6.16
C LEU A 47 5.17 -7.32 -6.71
N GLN A 48 4.15 -8.00 -6.15
CA GLN A 48 2.75 -7.77 -6.48
C GLN A 48 2.08 -6.77 -5.52
N ALA A 49 2.62 -6.62 -4.30
CA ALA A 49 2.11 -5.68 -3.31
C ALA A 49 2.23 -4.24 -3.79
N GLY A 50 1.16 -3.45 -3.66
CA GLY A 50 1.13 -2.05 -4.07
C GLY A 50 1.23 -1.79 -5.57
N ARG A 51 1.25 -2.82 -6.42
CA ARG A 51 1.41 -2.69 -7.87
C ARG A 51 0.19 -2.04 -8.50
N VAL A 52 0.39 -0.93 -9.20
CA VAL A 52 -0.66 -0.22 -9.94
C VAL A 52 -0.26 -0.02 -11.39
N ARG A 53 -1.20 -0.27 -12.30
CA ARG A 53 -1.01 -0.05 -13.74
C ARG A 53 -1.60 1.29 -14.12
N LEU A 54 -0.75 2.22 -14.51
CA LEU A 54 -1.13 3.51 -15.07
C LEU A 54 -1.23 3.37 -16.61
N GLY A 55 -2.44 3.12 -17.10
CA GLY A 55 -2.71 3.00 -18.54
C GLY A 55 -2.19 1.70 -19.17
N HIS A 56 -1.77 1.78 -20.45
CA HIS A 56 -1.50 0.57 -21.24
C HIS A 56 -0.17 -0.12 -20.92
N SER A 57 0.86 0.60 -20.47
CA SER A 57 2.20 -0.01 -20.32
C SER A 57 2.95 0.40 -19.06
N THR A 58 2.49 1.42 -18.34
CA THR A 58 3.22 1.94 -17.18
C THR A 58 2.76 1.23 -15.92
N VAL A 59 3.72 0.66 -15.19
CA VAL A 59 3.48 0.04 -13.88
C VAL A 59 4.27 0.82 -12.84
N ARG A 60 3.60 1.13 -11.74
CA ARG A 60 4.14 1.80 -10.55
C ARG A 60 3.80 1.00 -9.30
N TRP A 61 4.40 1.35 -8.18
CA TRP A 61 4.13 0.74 -6.89
C TRP A 61 3.87 1.82 -5.84
N TYR A 62 2.90 1.58 -4.97
CA TYR A 62 2.69 2.40 -3.79
C TYR A 62 3.72 2.05 -2.71
N GLU A 63 4.35 3.07 -2.15
CA GLU A 63 5.43 2.94 -1.18
C GLU A 63 5.03 2.13 0.07
N LYS A 64 3.91 2.49 0.71
CA LYS A 64 3.47 1.86 1.96
C LYS A 64 3.21 0.36 1.85
N PRO A 65 2.35 -0.12 0.93
CA PRO A 65 2.09 -1.55 0.81
C PRO A 65 3.34 -2.33 0.39
N VAL A 66 4.30 -1.72 -0.31
CA VAL A 66 5.60 -2.36 -0.57
C VAL A 66 6.40 -2.52 0.71
N ARG A 67 6.48 -1.48 1.55
CA ARG A 67 7.18 -1.53 2.84
C ARG A 67 6.53 -2.53 3.79
N GLU A 68 5.20 -2.55 3.88
CA GLU A 68 4.46 -3.51 4.70
C GLU A 68 4.74 -4.95 4.27
N TRP A 69 4.73 -5.20 2.95
CA TRP A 69 5.05 -6.52 2.41
C TRP A 69 6.48 -6.97 2.76
N ILE A 70 7.45 -6.06 2.73
CA ILE A 70 8.84 -6.36 3.13
C ILE A 70 8.89 -6.74 4.61
N VAL A 71 8.22 -5.97 5.48
CA VAL A 71 8.17 -6.24 6.92
C VAL A 71 7.50 -7.58 7.20
N GLU A 72 6.38 -7.89 6.55
CA GLU A 72 5.71 -9.20 6.67
C GLU A 72 6.66 -10.33 6.29
N ARG A 73 7.39 -10.21 5.17
CA ARG A 73 8.32 -11.25 4.72
C ARG A 73 9.47 -11.45 5.69
N MET A 74 10.09 -10.38 6.16
CA MET A 74 11.15 -10.46 7.17
C MET A 74 10.65 -11.08 8.48
N THR A 75 9.40 -10.78 8.87
CA THR A 75 8.79 -11.35 10.07
C THR A 75 8.52 -12.84 9.92
N GLN A 76 8.11 -13.30 8.73
CA GLN A 76 7.90 -14.73 8.45
C GLN A 76 9.20 -15.54 8.45
N GLU A 77 10.34 -14.92 8.13
CA GLU A 77 11.65 -15.59 8.16
C GLU A 77 12.26 -15.70 9.58
N ALA A 78 11.73 -14.94 10.54
CA ALA A 78 12.18 -14.90 11.93
C ALA A 78 11.46 -15.90 12.86
N MET A 79 10.61 -16.78 12.31
CA MET A 79 9.78 -17.73 13.05
C MET A 79 10.04 -19.16 12.57
#